data_AF-A0A5Q0BEI0-F1
#
_entry.id   AF-A0A5Q0BEI0-F1
#
_cell.length_a   1.000
_cell.length_b   1.000
_cell.length_c   1.000
_cell.angle_alpha   90.00
_cell.angle_beta   90.00
_cell.angle_gamma   90.00
#
_symmetry.space_group_name_H-M   'P 1'
#
loop_
_entity.id
_entity.type
_entity.pdbx_description
1 polymer ?
#
loop_
_entity_poly.entity_id
_entity_poly.type
_entity_poly.pdbx_seq_one_letter_code
_entity_poly.pdbx_strand_id
1 'polypeptide(L)'
;MSSFKSAPVAMLDDKYESGIKVIMESEEDVSIFRDHWFPRYQNKLRFESAEDGSIGGGGCNAVRQKVEDARSQRLNAFGIVDRDTLLSDGKTGIFWETDDADFEAAQPYDFIHVLRRWELENYLLRPEAFAAEVRRRDLRAQPMIDSQTLLNQHEEDLVGLTALTTFMMSQNEKSPKPGFGLDSSGQRLKEKIGTHLNSKLPGKSYSYLETDIGKISSFHENHQESDKNWERLTRILDGKKTLNRICIWLSKQHGLDSVKPWEEMRGCLANQIAALGLDNELKEAMERFVRLG
;
A
#
# COMPACT_ATOMS: atom_id res chain seq x y z
N MET A 1 46.67 23.21 -21.94
CA MET A 1 46.36 21.94 -21.25
C MET A 1 44.92 22.03 -20.78
N SER A 2 43.99 21.39 -21.51
CA SER A 2 42.57 21.35 -21.11
C SER A 2 42.39 20.33 -20.01
N SER A 3 41.92 20.80 -18.85
CA SER A 3 41.52 19.98 -17.71
C SER A 3 40.19 19.32 -18.03
N PHE A 4 40.21 17.99 -18.22
CA PHE A 4 39.01 17.18 -18.21
C PHE A 4 38.51 17.13 -16.77
N LYS A 5 37.47 17.91 -16.46
CA LYS A 5 36.66 17.68 -15.26
C LYS A 5 36.06 16.29 -15.39
N SER A 6 36.46 15.40 -14.49
CA SER A 6 35.87 14.08 -14.33
C SER A 6 34.38 14.24 -14.03
N ALA A 7 33.54 13.94 -15.01
CA ALA A 7 32.14 13.64 -14.73
C ALA A 7 32.11 12.43 -13.78
N PRO A 8 31.16 12.35 -12.83
CA PRO A 8 31.06 11.20 -11.93
C PRO A 8 30.83 9.96 -12.78
N VAL A 9 31.70 8.96 -12.65
CA VAL A 9 31.69 7.73 -13.45
C VAL A 9 30.33 7.00 -13.38
N ALA A 10 29.61 7.13 -12.25
CA ALA A 10 28.24 6.64 -12.09
C ALA A 10 27.21 7.27 -13.05
N MET A 11 27.39 8.54 -13.44
CA MET A 11 26.44 9.22 -14.37
C MET A 11 26.62 8.81 -15.82
N LEU A 12 27.77 8.24 -16.17
CA LEU A 12 28.00 7.71 -17.51
C LEU A 12 27.39 6.31 -17.61
N ASP A 13 27.53 5.44 -16.62
CA ASP A 13 26.94 4.09 -16.68
C ASP A 13 25.41 4.12 -16.83
N ASP A 14 24.69 4.94 -16.06
CA ASP A 14 23.23 5.06 -16.12
C ASP A 14 22.67 5.50 -17.49
N LYS A 15 23.46 6.24 -18.27
CA LYS A 15 23.06 6.71 -19.60
C LYS A 15 23.26 5.67 -20.69
N TYR A 16 24.14 4.69 -20.46
CA TYR A 16 24.44 3.58 -21.36
C TYR A 16 23.73 2.29 -20.94
N GLU A 17 23.23 2.24 -19.71
CA GLU A 17 22.38 1.19 -19.19
C GLU A 17 20.92 1.40 -19.63
N SER A 18 20.60 0.90 -20.83
CA SER A 18 19.28 1.01 -21.45
C SER A 18 18.18 0.38 -20.59
N GLY A 19 17.38 1.20 -19.91
CA GLY A 19 16.19 0.76 -19.18
C GLY A 19 15.35 1.94 -18.69
N ILE A 20 14.05 1.76 -18.61
CA ILE A 20 13.11 2.74 -18.05
C ILE A 20 13.18 2.63 -16.53
N LYS A 21 13.51 3.71 -15.83
CA LYS A 21 13.55 3.73 -14.36
C LYS A 21 12.14 3.80 -13.79
N VAL A 22 11.83 2.93 -12.84
CA VAL A 22 10.58 2.92 -12.07
C VAL A 22 10.96 3.09 -10.60
N ILE A 23 10.74 4.28 -10.08
CA ILE A 23 11.16 4.68 -8.73
C ILE A 23 9.99 4.44 -7.76
N MET A 24 10.28 3.76 -6.65
CA MET A 24 9.30 3.36 -5.65
C MET A 24 9.70 3.86 -4.26
N GLU A 25 8.75 3.88 -3.32
CA GLU A 25 8.98 4.51 -2.01
C GLU A 25 10.03 3.80 -1.15
N SER A 26 10.08 2.46 -1.20
CA SER A 26 10.97 1.64 -0.36
C SER A 26 11.62 0.47 -1.10
N GLU A 27 12.71 -0.06 -0.53
CA GLU A 27 13.37 -1.28 -1.02
C GLU A 27 12.47 -2.52 -0.96
N GLU A 28 11.53 -2.55 -0.01
CA GLU A 28 10.59 -3.66 0.13
C GLU A 28 9.58 -3.68 -1.03
N ASP A 29 9.08 -2.52 -1.43
CA ASP A 29 8.17 -2.39 -2.57
C ASP A 29 8.88 -2.75 -3.88
N VAL A 30 10.14 -2.32 -4.01
CA VAL A 30 11.01 -2.73 -5.12
C VAL A 30 11.14 -4.25 -5.18
N SER A 31 11.39 -4.93 -4.06
CA SER A 31 11.50 -6.39 -4.05
C SER A 31 10.18 -7.06 -4.47
N ILE A 32 9.03 -6.59 -3.98
CA ILE A 32 7.71 -7.08 -4.40
C ILE A 32 7.52 -6.94 -5.92
N PHE A 33 7.77 -5.76 -6.48
CA PHE A 33 7.60 -5.55 -7.92
C PHE A 33 8.62 -6.32 -8.75
N ARG A 34 9.90 -6.21 -8.41
CA ARG A 34 11.01 -6.76 -9.19
C ARG A 34 11.06 -8.28 -9.11
N ASP A 35 10.97 -8.84 -7.91
CA ASP A 35 11.28 -10.24 -7.64
C ASP A 35 10.03 -11.13 -7.73
N HIS A 36 8.87 -10.60 -7.37
CA HIS A 36 7.64 -11.40 -7.25
C HIS A 36 6.64 -11.15 -8.39
N TRP A 37 6.33 -9.89 -8.69
CA TRP A 37 5.21 -9.57 -9.59
C TRP A 37 5.62 -9.40 -11.05
N PHE A 38 6.73 -8.71 -11.31
CA PHE A 38 7.17 -8.35 -12.64
C PHE A 38 8.60 -8.80 -12.99
N PRO A 39 9.03 -10.03 -12.66
CA PRO A 39 10.39 -10.49 -12.97
C PRO A 39 10.69 -10.49 -14.48
N ARG A 40 9.65 -10.61 -15.32
CA ARG A 40 9.77 -10.58 -16.79
C ARG A 40 10.02 -9.19 -17.37
N TYR A 41 9.81 -8.13 -16.60
CA TYR A 41 10.00 -6.76 -17.06
C TYR A 41 11.41 -6.24 -16.82
N GLN A 42 12.28 -6.98 -16.12
CA GLN A 42 13.63 -6.51 -15.73
C GLN A 42 14.57 -6.21 -16.92
N ASN A 43 14.26 -6.71 -18.11
CA ASN A 43 15.00 -6.37 -19.33
C ASN A 43 14.59 -5.01 -19.94
N LYS A 44 13.52 -4.39 -19.45
CA LYS A 44 12.96 -3.12 -19.93
C LYS A 44 12.84 -2.07 -18.83
N LEU A 45 12.40 -2.50 -17.65
CA LEU A 45 12.17 -1.68 -16.48
C LEU A 45 13.24 -1.95 -15.42
N ARG A 46 13.73 -0.88 -14.80
CA ARG A 46 14.67 -0.91 -13.68
C ARG A 46 13.97 -0.33 -12.46
N PHE A 47 13.68 -1.17 -11.48
CA PHE A 47 13.04 -0.76 -10.24
C PHE A 47 14.10 -0.24 -9.26
N GLU A 48 13.91 0.97 -8.75
CA GLU A 48 14.83 1.65 -7.83
C GLU A 48 14.07 2.20 -6.62
N SER A 49 14.67 2.11 -5.43
CA SER A 49 14.09 2.70 -4.23
C SER A 49 14.40 4.19 -4.14
N ALA A 50 13.44 4.96 -3.62
CA ALA A 50 13.64 6.33 -3.23
C ALA A 50 14.42 6.46 -1.91
N GLU A 51 14.56 5.40 -1.12
CA GLU A 51 15.30 5.42 0.13
C GLU A 51 16.81 5.58 -0.09
N ASP A 52 17.38 6.71 0.35
CA ASP A 52 18.82 7.01 0.23
C ASP A 52 19.67 6.50 1.42
N GLY A 53 19.28 5.39 2.05
CA GLY A 53 20.01 4.79 3.18
C GLY A 53 19.99 5.63 4.48
N SER A 54 19.32 6.78 4.49
CA SER A 54 19.01 7.55 5.70
C SER A 54 17.64 7.14 6.24
N ILE A 55 17.55 6.87 7.54
CA ILE A 55 16.31 6.45 8.20
C ILE A 55 15.26 7.56 8.01
N GLY A 56 14.25 7.32 7.18
CA GLY A 56 13.18 8.27 6.86
C GLY A 56 13.41 9.13 5.62
N GLY A 57 14.39 8.83 4.77
CA GLY A 57 14.62 9.50 3.48
C GLY A 57 13.73 9.04 2.31
N GLY A 58 12.85 8.07 2.53
CA GLY A 58 11.87 7.59 1.55
C GLY A 58 10.58 8.40 1.50
N GLY A 59 9.63 7.93 0.68
CA GLY A 59 8.28 8.50 0.55
C GLY A 59 8.04 9.26 -0.75
N CYS A 60 6.77 9.60 -1.01
CA CYS A 60 6.32 10.23 -2.26
C CYS A 60 7.15 11.45 -2.72
N ASN A 61 7.55 12.35 -1.81
CA ASN A 61 8.38 13.50 -2.20
C ASN A 61 9.77 13.09 -2.71
N ALA A 62 10.38 12.05 -2.12
CA ALA A 62 11.65 11.51 -2.58
C ALA A 62 11.51 10.81 -3.93
N VAL A 63 10.43 10.05 -4.14
CA VAL A 63 10.09 9.45 -5.46
C VAL A 63 9.96 10.55 -6.52
N ARG A 64 9.16 11.59 -6.23
CA ARG A 64 8.94 12.72 -7.14
C ARG A 64 10.23 13.43 -7.51
N GLN A 65 11.07 13.75 -6.51
CA GLN A 65 12.35 14.41 -6.75
C GLN A 65 13.27 13.55 -7.63
N LYS A 66 13.40 12.24 -7.33
CA LYS A 66 14.25 11.34 -8.13
C LYS A 66 13.74 11.18 -9.57
N VAL A 67 12.42 11.16 -9.77
CA VAL A 67 11.84 11.13 -11.12
C VAL A 67 12.17 12.42 -11.86
N GLU A 68 11.98 13.59 -11.23
CA GLU A 68 12.33 14.88 -11.81
C GLU A 68 13.82 14.96 -12.18
N ASP A 69 14.70 14.55 -11.27
CA ASP A 69 16.14 14.54 -11.46
C ASP A 69 16.55 13.64 -12.63
N ALA A 70 16.03 12.40 -12.70
CA ALA A 70 16.30 11.48 -13.80
C ALA A 70 15.82 12.03 -15.15
N ARG A 71 14.61 12.62 -15.19
CA ARG A 71 14.05 13.20 -16.41
C ARG A 71 14.79 14.46 -16.85
N SER A 72 15.29 15.28 -15.91
CA SER A 72 16.15 16.43 -16.21
C SER A 72 17.44 16.01 -16.93
N GLN A 73 17.90 14.79 -16.66
CA GLN A 73 19.06 14.16 -17.29
C GLN A 73 18.72 13.43 -18.61
N ARG A 74 17.47 13.55 -19.08
CA ARG A 74 16.90 12.90 -20.27
C ARG A 74 16.84 11.37 -20.17
N LEU A 75 16.65 10.85 -18.96
CA LEU A 75 16.33 9.45 -18.72
C LEU A 75 14.82 9.27 -18.70
N ASN A 76 14.34 8.12 -19.19
CA ASN A 76 12.95 7.73 -19.03
C ASN A 76 12.74 7.23 -17.60
N ALA A 77 12.07 8.04 -16.78
CA ALA A 77 11.74 7.68 -15.41
C ALA A 77 10.25 7.92 -15.12
N PHE A 78 9.70 7.01 -14.31
CA PHE A 78 8.36 7.05 -13.75
C PHE A 78 8.42 6.74 -12.25
N GLY A 79 7.46 7.24 -11.48
CA GLY A 79 7.32 6.92 -10.07
C GLY A 79 6.07 6.10 -9.78
N ILE A 80 6.09 5.32 -8.70
CA ILE A 80 4.91 4.71 -8.09
C ILE A 80 4.88 5.16 -6.62
N VAL A 81 3.72 5.65 -6.17
CA VAL A 81 3.51 6.12 -4.80
C VAL A 81 2.20 5.58 -4.24
N ASP A 82 2.14 5.46 -2.92
CA ASP A 82 0.95 5.04 -2.20
C ASP A 82 -0.15 6.12 -2.29
N ARG A 83 -1.43 5.71 -2.20
CA ARG A 83 -2.57 6.63 -2.27
C ARG A 83 -2.62 7.57 -1.07
N ASP A 84 -2.13 7.14 0.08
CA ASP A 84 -2.10 7.93 1.31
C ASP A 84 -1.29 9.23 1.19
N THR A 85 -0.39 9.34 0.20
CA THR A 85 0.29 10.60 -0.13
C THR A 85 -0.68 11.70 -0.52
N LEU A 86 -1.85 11.35 -1.06
CA LEU A 86 -2.89 12.34 -1.38
C LEU A 86 -3.43 13.00 -0.11
N LEU A 87 -3.46 12.30 1.03
CA LEU A 87 -3.82 12.90 2.31
C LEU A 87 -2.74 13.88 2.77
N SER A 88 -1.47 13.50 2.70
CA SER A 88 -0.35 14.36 3.13
C SER A 88 -0.26 15.64 2.30
N ASP A 89 -0.59 15.55 1.02
CA ASP A 89 -0.57 16.68 0.08
C ASP A 89 -1.89 17.49 0.06
N GLY A 90 -2.84 17.18 0.95
CA GLY A 90 -4.12 17.88 1.03
C GLY A 90 -5.07 17.64 -0.15
N LYS A 91 -4.78 16.66 -1.02
CA LYS A 91 -5.61 16.24 -2.17
C LYS A 91 -6.73 15.28 -1.73
N THR A 92 -7.43 15.66 -0.65
CA THR A 92 -8.41 14.80 0.02
C THR A 92 -9.58 14.40 -0.88
N GLY A 93 -9.98 15.24 -1.83
CA GLY A 93 -11.02 14.90 -2.82
C GLY A 93 -10.65 13.68 -3.66
N ILE A 94 -9.43 13.66 -4.21
CA ILE A 94 -8.93 12.53 -5.00
C ILE A 94 -8.71 11.31 -4.08
N PHE A 95 -8.19 11.54 -2.88
CA PHE A 95 -7.99 10.47 -1.90
C PHE A 95 -9.27 9.71 -1.56
N TRP A 96 -10.44 10.37 -1.55
CA TRP A 96 -11.74 9.75 -1.26
C TRP A 96 -12.50 9.30 -2.52
N GLU A 97 -11.93 9.42 -3.73
CA GLU A 97 -12.60 9.03 -4.97
C GLU A 97 -12.82 7.51 -5.05
N THR A 98 -14.07 7.09 -5.19
CA THR A 98 -14.45 5.67 -5.19
C THR A 98 -14.49 5.06 -6.58
N ASP A 99 -14.66 5.89 -7.62
CA ASP A 99 -14.65 5.47 -9.02
C ASP A 99 -13.21 5.41 -9.56
N ASP A 100 -12.84 4.26 -10.12
CA ASP A 100 -11.47 4.03 -10.57
C ASP A 100 -11.12 4.90 -11.80
N ALA A 101 -12.08 5.19 -12.67
CA ALA A 101 -11.83 6.00 -13.87
C ALA A 101 -11.66 7.48 -13.49
N ASP A 102 -12.48 7.98 -12.58
CA ASP A 102 -12.34 9.36 -12.07
C ASP A 102 -11.04 9.52 -11.27
N PHE A 103 -10.67 8.52 -10.46
CA PHE A 103 -9.39 8.51 -9.73
C PHE A 103 -8.20 8.55 -10.70
N GLU A 104 -8.22 7.71 -11.74
CA GLU A 104 -7.14 7.66 -12.72
C GLU A 104 -7.06 8.92 -13.58
N ALA A 105 -8.19 9.50 -13.95
CA ALA A 105 -8.23 10.73 -14.74
C ALA A 105 -7.63 11.93 -13.99
N ALA A 106 -7.64 11.91 -12.65
CA ALA A 106 -7.17 13.01 -11.83
C ALA A 106 -5.65 13.27 -11.95
N GLN A 107 -4.83 12.26 -12.31
CA GLN A 107 -3.38 12.32 -12.52
C GLN A 107 -2.68 13.47 -11.76
N PRO A 108 -2.64 13.43 -10.41
CA PRO A 108 -2.28 14.61 -9.61
C PRO A 108 -0.80 15.02 -9.73
N TYR A 109 0.04 14.20 -10.37
CA TYR A 109 1.47 14.37 -10.47
C TYR A 109 1.95 13.88 -11.85
N ASP A 110 2.86 14.64 -12.47
CA ASP A 110 3.45 14.24 -13.75
C ASP A 110 4.38 13.03 -13.59
N PHE A 111 4.22 12.03 -14.45
CA PHE A 111 5.06 10.81 -14.50
C PHE A 111 5.03 9.95 -13.23
N ILE A 112 4.11 10.21 -12.30
CA ILE A 112 3.91 9.39 -11.10
C ILE A 112 2.57 8.67 -11.21
N HIS A 113 2.60 7.36 -11.04
CA HIS A 113 1.40 6.56 -10.84
C HIS A 113 1.08 6.50 -9.36
N VAL A 114 -0.05 7.08 -8.96
CA VAL A 114 -0.59 6.89 -7.60
C VAL A 114 -1.39 5.60 -7.61
N LEU A 115 -1.10 4.70 -6.68
CA LEU A 115 -1.85 3.44 -6.54
C LEU A 115 -3.35 3.72 -6.27
N ARG A 116 -4.26 2.92 -6.83
CA ARG A 116 -5.70 3.02 -6.51
C ARG A 116 -6.01 2.59 -5.08
N ARG A 117 -5.15 1.76 -4.47
CA ARG A 117 -5.30 1.32 -3.08
C ARG A 117 -4.42 2.13 -2.14
N TRP A 118 -4.85 2.23 -0.87
CA TRP A 118 -4.23 3.02 0.20
C TRP A 118 -2.70 2.92 0.20
N GLU A 119 -2.18 1.70 0.33
CA GLU A 119 -0.76 1.35 0.24
C GLU A 119 -0.57 0.07 -0.58
N LEU A 120 0.67 -0.27 -0.92
CA LEU A 120 1.02 -1.53 -1.56
C LEU A 120 0.47 -2.77 -0.83
N GLU A 121 0.45 -2.77 0.51
CA GLU A 121 -0.02 -3.94 1.28
C GLU A 121 -1.48 -4.27 1.01
N ASN A 122 -2.28 -3.30 0.58
CA ASN A 122 -3.67 -3.54 0.22
C ASN A 122 -3.83 -4.48 -0.99
N TYR A 123 -2.84 -4.55 -1.90
CA TYR A 123 -2.83 -5.52 -3.00
C TYR A 123 -2.51 -6.95 -2.51
N LEU A 124 -1.98 -7.11 -1.30
CA LEU A 124 -1.70 -8.40 -0.68
C LEU A 124 -2.92 -8.97 0.06
N LEU A 125 -3.98 -8.17 0.25
CA LEU A 125 -5.17 -8.53 1.03
C LEU A 125 -6.15 -9.39 0.24
N ARG A 126 -5.69 -10.44 -0.47
CA ARG A 126 -6.59 -11.38 -1.16
C ARG A 126 -6.90 -12.60 -0.30
N PRO A 127 -8.19 -12.91 -0.02
CA PRO A 127 -8.55 -14.06 0.81
C PRO A 127 -7.93 -15.38 0.33
N GLU A 128 -7.87 -15.59 -0.99
CA GLU A 128 -7.34 -16.81 -1.58
C GLU A 128 -5.83 -16.94 -1.39
N ALA A 129 -5.10 -15.82 -1.37
CA ALA A 129 -3.67 -15.79 -1.08
C ALA A 129 -3.41 -16.17 0.39
N PHE A 130 -4.22 -15.66 1.33
CA PHE A 130 -4.16 -16.08 2.73
C PHE A 130 -4.49 -17.57 2.89
N ALA A 131 -5.55 -18.06 2.22
CA ALA A 131 -5.91 -19.47 2.25
C ALA A 131 -4.80 -20.38 1.70
N ALA A 132 -4.16 -19.99 0.59
CA ALA A 132 -3.04 -20.72 0.02
C ALA A 132 -1.85 -20.76 0.98
N GLU A 133 -1.51 -19.63 1.61
CA GLU A 133 -0.37 -19.54 2.52
C GLU A 133 -0.60 -20.32 3.82
N VAL A 134 -1.81 -20.28 4.39
CA VAL A 134 -2.18 -21.10 5.55
C VAL A 134 -2.07 -22.60 5.21
N ARG A 135 -2.61 -23.04 4.07
CA ARG A 135 -2.47 -24.44 3.61
C ARG A 135 -1.02 -24.85 3.39
N ARG A 136 -0.17 -23.94 2.94
CA ARG A 136 1.26 -24.21 2.75
C ARG A 136 1.97 -24.47 4.08
N ARG A 137 1.58 -23.74 5.13
CA ARG A 137 2.18 -23.85 6.48
C ARG A 137 1.61 -25.00 7.30
N ASP A 138 0.33 -25.30 7.12
CA ASP A 138 -0.33 -26.46 7.71
C ASP A 138 -1.09 -27.24 6.64
N LEU A 139 -0.48 -28.34 6.18
CA LEU A 139 -1.04 -29.22 5.14
C LEU A 139 -2.35 -29.89 5.56
N ARG A 140 -2.67 -29.92 6.86
CA ARG A 140 -3.93 -30.47 7.39
C ARG A 140 -5.02 -29.41 7.49
N ALA A 141 -4.66 -28.13 7.45
CA ALA A 141 -5.62 -27.05 7.50
C ALA A 141 -6.46 -27.02 6.22
N GLN A 142 -7.76 -26.85 6.39
CA GLN A 142 -8.70 -26.49 5.33
C GLN A 142 -9.28 -25.11 5.66
N PRO A 143 -8.47 -24.04 5.52
CA PRO A 143 -8.88 -22.71 5.93
C PRO A 143 -10.04 -22.24 5.05
N MET A 144 -11.17 -21.91 5.68
CA MET A 144 -12.27 -21.18 5.05
C MET A 144 -11.97 -19.70 5.21
N ILE A 145 -11.16 -19.15 4.30
CA ILE A 145 -10.84 -17.73 4.24
C ILE A 145 -11.35 -17.21 2.91
N ASP A 146 -12.49 -16.54 2.96
CA ASP A 146 -13.12 -15.85 1.84
C ASP A 146 -13.46 -14.40 2.24
N SER A 147 -13.88 -13.60 1.27
CA SER A 147 -14.22 -12.19 1.48
C SER A 147 -15.32 -12.02 2.53
N GLN A 148 -16.31 -12.90 2.53
CA GLN A 148 -17.42 -12.84 3.50
C GLN A 148 -16.92 -13.07 4.92
N THR A 149 -16.01 -14.02 5.11
CA THR A 149 -15.39 -14.33 6.40
C THR A 149 -14.58 -13.14 6.90
N LEU A 150 -13.77 -12.51 6.04
CA LEU A 150 -12.99 -11.33 6.41
C LEU A 150 -13.88 -10.13 6.76
N LEU A 151 -14.92 -9.87 5.97
CA LEU A 151 -15.90 -8.81 6.24
C LEU A 151 -16.59 -9.06 7.59
N ASN A 152 -17.20 -10.23 7.79
CA ASN A 152 -17.92 -10.56 9.02
C ASN A 152 -17.05 -10.48 10.27
N GLN A 153 -15.76 -10.83 10.17
CA GLN A 153 -14.86 -10.88 11.33
C GLN A 153 -14.17 -9.56 11.64
N HIS A 154 -13.97 -8.70 10.63
CA HIS A 154 -13.02 -7.61 10.76
C HIS A 154 -13.51 -6.26 10.25
N GLU A 155 -14.56 -6.18 9.44
CA GLU A 155 -14.99 -4.93 8.78
C GLU A 155 -15.07 -3.75 9.74
N GLU A 156 -15.89 -3.84 10.80
CA GLU A 156 -16.08 -2.75 11.77
C GLU A 156 -14.76 -2.28 12.40
N ASP A 157 -13.89 -3.22 12.76
CA ASP A 157 -12.61 -2.92 13.39
C ASP A 157 -11.62 -2.29 12.40
N LEU A 158 -11.60 -2.76 11.15
CA LEU A 158 -10.74 -2.23 10.09
C LEU A 158 -11.17 -0.83 9.67
N VAL A 159 -12.48 -0.60 9.56
CA VAL A 159 -13.05 0.73 9.31
C VAL A 159 -12.68 1.67 10.45
N GLY A 160 -12.85 1.27 11.71
CA GLY A 160 -12.51 2.10 12.87
C GLY A 160 -11.02 2.46 12.96
N LEU A 161 -10.12 1.50 12.68
CA LEU A 161 -8.67 1.73 12.68
C LEU A 161 -8.22 2.62 11.52
N THR A 162 -8.85 2.47 10.35
CA THR A 162 -8.60 3.30 9.18
C THR A 162 -9.08 4.73 9.44
N ALA A 163 -10.30 4.90 9.98
CA ALA A 163 -10.84 6.21 10.36
C ALA A 163 -9.97 6.91 11.41
N LEU A 164 -9.43 6.17 12.38
CA LEU A 164 -8.46 6.72 13.32
C LEU A 164 -7.21 7.23 12.60
N THR A 165 -6.73 6.50 11.60
CA THR A 165 -5.52 6.88 10.84
C THR A 165 -5.77 8.13 10.01
N THR A 166 -6.85 8.17 9.22
CA THR A 166 -7.22 9.34 8.41
C THR A 166 -7.47 10.57 9.29
N PHE A 167 -8.18 10.39 10.41
CA PHE A 167 -8.45 11.48 11.33
C PHE A 167 -7.15 12.03 11.91
N MET A 168 -6.25 11.19 12.44
CA MET A 168 -4.97 11.64 13.00
C MET A 168 -4.13 12.38 11.94
N MET A 169 -4.05 11.86 10.71
CA MET A 169 -3.34 12.51 9.61
C MET A 169 -3.96 13.88 9.28
N SER A 170 -5.29 14.00 9.25
CA SER A 170 -5.97 15.28 9.03
C SER A 170 -5.66 16.33 10.11
N GLN A 171 -5.29 15.88 11.32
CA GLN A 171 -4.90 16.73 12.42
C GLN A 171 -3.39 17.01 12.46
N ASN A 172 -2.64 16.61 11.42
CA ASN A 172 -1.18 16.63 11.36
C ASN A 172 -0.51 15.86 12.52
N GLU A 173 -1.22 14.87 13.07
CA GLU A 173 -0.71 14.00 14.12
C GLU A 173 -0.24 12.66 13.56
N LYS A 174 0.71 12.04 14.26
CA LYS A 174 1.21 10.72 13.86
C LYS A 174 0.14 9.67 14.13
N SER A 175 -0.22 8.91 13.09
CA SER A 175 -1.06 7.74 13.22
C SER A 175 -0.45 6.72 14.21
N PRO A 176 -1.27 5.98 14.97
CA PRO A 176 -0.78 4.90 15.82
C PRO A 176 0.04 3.89 15.01
N LYS A 177 1.04 3.29 15.66
CA LYS A 177 1.85 2.21 15.07
C LYS A 177 0.95 1.06 14.56
N PRO A 178 1.38 0.29 13.55
CA PRO A 178 0.61 -0.83 13.02
C PRO A 178 0.13 -1.85 14.06
N GLY A 179 0.85 -1.98 15.19
CA GLY A 179 0.48 -2.87 16.29
C GLY A 179 -0.65 -2.39 17.21
N PHE A 180 -1.19 -1.19 17.00
CA PHE A 180 -2.26 -0.65 17.84
C PHE A 180 -3.57 -1.41 17.65
N GLY A 181 -4.22 -1.78 18.77
CA GLY A 181 -5.55 -2.39 18.75
C GLY A 181 -5.59 -3.89 18.39
N LEU A 182 -4.45 -4.54 18.20
CA LEU A 182 -4.38 -5.97 17.84
C LEU A 182 -4.94 -6.93 18.91
N ASP A 183 -5.02 -6.48 20.15
CA ASP A 183 -5.49 -7.21 21.33
C ASP A 183 -6.97 -6.94 21.69
N SER A 184 -7.68 -6.16 20.86
CA SER A 184 -9.04 -5.67 21.11
C SER A 184 -9.87 -5.68 19.83
N SER A 185 -11.18 -5.95 19.95
CA SER A 185 -12.15 -5.93 18.84
C SER A 185 -13.50 -5.35 19.31
N GLY A 186 -14.34 -4.97 18.36
CA GLY A 186 -15.68 -4.41 18.57
C GLY A 186 -15.66 -3.23 19.54
N GLN A 187 -16.56 -3.25 20.52
CA GLN A 187 -16.69 -2.17 21.51
C GLN A 187 -15.39 -1.88 22.27
N ARG A 188 -14.60 -2.90 22.62
CA ARG A 188 -13.32 -2.71 23.32
C ARG A 188 -12.31 -1.96 22.46
N LEU A 189 -12.31 -2.21 21.14
CA LEU A 189 -11.45 -1.45 20.22
C LEU A 189 -11.93 0.00 20.10
N LYS A 190 -13.24 0.23 19.97
CA LYS A 190 -13.82 1.59 19.95
C LYS A 190 -13.45 2.41 21.17
N GLU A 191 -13.55 1.84 22.36
CA GLU A 191 -13.13 2.48 23.62
C GLU A 191 -11.64 2.80 23.65
N LYS A 192 -10.82 1.87 23.13
CA LYS A 192 -9.37 2.07 23.02
C LYS A 192 -9.02 3.19 22.04
N ILE A 193 -9.72 3.28 20.90
CA ILE A 193 -9.62 4.39 19.94
C ILE A 193 -10.00 5.71 20.61
N GLY A 194 -11.17 5.77 21.28
CA GLY A 194 -11.62 6.98 21.97
C GLY A 194 -10.67 7.43 23.08
N THR A 195 -10.11 6.48 23.85
CA THR A 195 -9.10 6.78 24.88
C THR A 195 -7.82 7.33 24.27
N HIS A 196 -7.36 6.74 23.15
CA HIS A 196 -6.18 7.22 22.43
C HIS A 196 -6.37 8.66 21.93
N LEU A 197 -7.52 8.93 21.30
CA LEU A 197 -7.86 10.24 20.80
C LEU A 197 -7.95 11.28 21.93
N ASN A 198 -8.63 10.96 23.04
CA ASN A 198 -8.71 11.84 24.21
C ASN A 198 -7.34 12.17 24.81
N SER A 199 -6.41 11.21 24.76
CA SER A 199 -5.05 11.42 25.25
C SER A 199 -4.20 12.28 24.29
N LYS A 200 -4.39 12.14 22.98
CA LYS A 200 -3.55 12.82 21.97
C LYS A 200 -4.10 14.19 21.56
N LEU A 201 -5.41 14.33 21.54
CA LEU A 201 -6.14 15.48 21.05
C LEU A 201 -7.21 15.93 22.07
N PRO A 202 -6.80 16.30 23.30
CA PRO A 202 -7.75 16.61 24.36
C PRO A 202 -8.65 17.78 23.98
N GLY A 203 -9.96 17.63 24.21
CA GLY A 203 -10.96 18.67 23.97
C GLY A 203 -11.39 18.85 22.50
N LYS A 204 -10.91 18.03 21.56
CA LYS A 204 -11.44 18.00 20.20
C LYS A 204 -12.72 17.17 20.10
N SER A 205 -13.66 17.64 19.27
CA SER A 205 -14.81 16.84 18.85
C SER A 205 -14.38 15.78 17.87
N TYR A 206 -14.79 14.53 18.10
CA TYR A 206 -14.53 13.40 17.19
C TYR A 206 -15.65 13.19 16.18
N SER A 207 -16.51 14.19 15.94
CA SER A 207 -17.53 14.13 14.88
C SER A 207 -16.94 13.88 13.48
N TYR A 208 -15.68 14.29 13.27
CA TYR A 208 -14.94 14.00 12.05
C TYR A 208 -14.53 12.52 11.93
N LEU A 209 -14.36 11.80 13.05
CA LEU A 209 -14.10 10.37 13.02
C LEU A 209 -15.30 9.62 12.41
N GLU A 210 -16.52 9.96 12.85
CA GLU A 210 -17.75 9.41 12.28
C GLU A 210 -17.93 9.77 10.80
N THR A 211 -17.47 10.97 10.41
CA THR A 211 -17.45 11.38 9.00
C THR A 211 -16.50 10.50 8.18
N ASP A 212 -15.30 10.23 8.69
CA ASP A 212 -14.34 9.36 8.02
C ASP A 212 -14.82 7.90 7.99
N ILE A 213 -15.46 7.40 9.05
CA ILE A 213 -16.14 6.10 9.05
C ILE A 213 -17.14 6.03 7.89
N GLY A 214 -18.01 7.02 7.75
CA GLY A 214 -18.99 7.07 6.65
C GLY A 214 -18.35 7.07 5.25
N LYS A 215 -17.26 7.82 5.06
CA LYS A 215 -16.51 7.83 3.79
C LYS A 215 -15.81 6.51 3.49
N ILE A 216 -15.30 5.82 4.51
CA ILE A 216 -14.69 4.51 4.34
C ILE A 216 -15.76 3.49 3.97
N SER A 217 -16.90 3.51 4.67
CA SER A 217 -18.03 2.63 4.36
C SER A 217 -18.58 2.84 2.95
N SER A 218 -18.59 4.08 2.44
CA SER A 218 -19.06 4.34 1.08
C SER A 218 -18.25 3.66 -0.03
N PHE A 219 -17.04 3.15 0.24
CA PHE A 219 -16.31 2.33 -0.74
C PHE A 219 -17.01 1.00 -1.03
N HIS A 220 -17.70 0.40 -0.06
CA HIS A 220 -18.33 -0.92 -0.23
C HIS A 220 -19.86 -0.91 -0.06
N GLU A 221 -20.46 0.21 0.31
CA GLU A 221 -21.91 0.37 0.25
C GLU A 221 -22.36 0.19 -1.21
N ASN A 222 -23.32 -0.73 -1.44
CA ASN A 222 -24.02 -1.04 -2.72
C ASN A 222 -23.65 -2.32 -3.48
N HIS A 223 -22.92 -3.30 -2.91
CA HIS A 223 -22.82 -4.63 -3.54
C HIS A 223 -23.38 -5.76 -2.70
N GLN A 224 -24.11 -6.65 -3.37
CA GLN A 224 -24.59 -7.90 -2.79
C GLN A 224 -23.50 -8.98 -2.74
N GLU A 225 -22.38 -8.78 -3.44
CA GLU A 225 -21.29 -9.75 -3.57
C GLU A 225 -20.15 -9.37 -2.62
N SER A 226 -19.85 -10.27 -1.68
CA SER A 226 -18.80 -10.08 -0.66
C SER A 226 -17.41 -9.84 -1.26
N ASP A 227 -17.09 -10.49 -2.38
CA ASP A 227 -15.80 -10.29 -3.08
C ASP A 227 -15.64 -8.86 -3.59
N LYS A 228 -16.69 -8.29 -4.20
CA LYS A 228 -16.68 -6.89 -4.65
C LYS A 228 -16.60 -5.93 -3.48
N ASN A 229 -17.32 -6.20 -2.39
CA ASN A 229 -17.27 -5.38 -1.18
C ASN A 229 -15.86 -5.36 -0.58
N TRP A 230 -15.23 -6.53 -0.46
CA TRP A 230 -13.87 -6.63 0.05
C TRP A 230 -12.86 -5.96 -0.88
N GLU A 231 -12.95 -6.19 -2.19
CA GLU A 231 -12.09 -5.56 -3.19
C GLU A 231 -12.16 -4.03 -3.12
N ARG A 232 -13.36 -3.45 -2.95
CA ARG A 232 -13.51 -2.00 -2.85
C ARG A 232 -13.10 -1.45 -1.49
N LEU A 233 -13.47 -2.11 -0.39
CA LEU A 233 -13.07 -1.68 0.95
C LEU A 233 -11.55 -1.65 1.06
N THR A 234 -10.86 -2.67 0.54
CA THR A 234 -9.39 -2.72 0.52
C THR A 234 -8.74 -1.62 -0.32
N ARG A 235 -9.47 -0.78 -1.07
CA ARG A 235 -8.90 0.43 -1.69
C ARG A 235 -8.53 1.50 -0.67
N ILE A 236 -9.19 1.52 0.49
CA ILE A 236 -9.08 2.63 1.44
C ILE A 236 -8.68 2.21 2.85
N LEU A 237 -8.56 0.91 3.13
CA LEU A 237 -8.10 0.46 4.44
C LEU A 237 -6.64 0.84 4.68
N ASP A 238 -6.27 1.16 5.92
CA ASP A 238 -4.86 1.19 6.34
C ASP A 238 -4.27 -0.21 6.15
N GLY A 239 -3.47 -0.38 5.10
CA GLY A 239 -2.98 -1.67 4.62
C GLY A 239 -2.13 -2.35 5.68
N LYS A 240 -1.25 -1.59 6.33
CA LYS A 240 -0.35 -2.11 7.36
C LYS A 240 -1.08 -2.64 8.59
N LYS A 241 -2.04 -1.88 9.11
CA LYS A 241 -2.86 -2.32 10.26
C LYS A 241 -3.75 -3.50 9.87
N THR A 242 -4.33 -3.47 8.69
CA THR A 242 -5.21 -4.53 8.17
C THR A 242 -4.47 -5.85 8.03
N LEU A 243 -3.33 -5.85 7.33
CA LEU A 243 -2.52 -7.04 7.12
C LEU A 243 -2.06 -7.64 8.46
N ASN A 244 -1.56 -6.82 9.39
CA ASN A 244 -1.15 -7.30 10.71
C ASN A 244 -2.29 -7.97 11.48
N ARG A 245 -3.48 -7.38 11.44
CA ARG A 245 -4.66 -7.89 12.14
C ARG A 245 -5.10 -9.24 11.60
N ILE A 246 -5.19 -9.37 10.27
CA ILE A 246 -5.56 -10.63 9.60
C ILE A 246 -4.49 -11.70 9.88
N CYS A 247 -3.20 -11.39 9.73
CA CYS A 247 -2.13 -12.34 9.99
C CYS A 247 -2.14 -12.86 11.44
N ILE A 248 -2.36 -11.99 12.44
CA ILE A 248 -2.46 -12.41 13.84
C ILE A 248 -3.72 -13.27 14.09
N TRP A 249 -4.84 -12.90 13.49
CA TRP A 249 -6.06 -13.71 13.57
C TRP A 249 -5.82 -15.12 12.99
N LEU A 250 -5.25 -15.22 11.80
CA LEU A 250 -4.90 -16.50 11.16
C LEU A 250 -3.94 -17.32 12.00
N SER A 251 -2.92 -16.68 12.55
CA SER A 251 -1.92 -17.35 13.40
C SER A 251 -2.58 -17.99 14.62
N LYS A 252 -3.50 -17.27 15.27
CA LYS A 252 -4.26 -17.78 16.42
C LYS A 252 -5.24 -18.89 16.03
N GLN A 253 -5.97 -18.71 14.93
CA GLN A 253 -6.97 -19.69 14.48
C GLN A 253 -6.34 -21.03 14.08
N HIS A 254 -5.15 -21.01 13.49
CA HIS A 254 -4.49 -22.20 12.96
C HIS A 254 -3.27 -22.65 13.77
N GLY A 255 -3.01 -22.06 14.94
CA GLY A 255 -1.88 -22.42 15.79
C GLY A 255 -0.52 -22.23 15.09
N LEU A 256 -0.41 -21.25 14.20
CA LEU A 256 0.81 -20.98 13.44
C LEU A 256 1.73 -20.08 14.25
N ASP A 257 2.47 -20.67 15.19
CA ASP A 257 3.47 -19.97 16.02
C ASP A 257 4.62 -19.33 15.20
N SER A 258 4.69 -19.64 13.89
CA SER A 258 5.75 -19.27 12.96
C SER A 258 5.42 -18.10 12.02
N VAL A 259 4.22 -17.52 12.08
CA VAL A 259 3.93 -16.30 11.29
C VAL A 259 4.46 -15.10 12.06
N LYS A 260 5.77 -14.87 11.96
CA LYS A 260 6.35 -13.62 12.47
C LYS A 260 5.85 -12.46 11.60
N PRO A 261 5.49 -11.32 12.21
CA PRO A 261 4.69 -10.30 11.56
C PRO A 261 5.52 -9.55 10.54
N TRP A 262 4.85 -9.12 9.48
CA TRP A 262 5.33 -8.14 8.52
C TRP A 262 6.24 -8.68 7.40
N GLU A 263 7.51 -8.95 7.68
CA GLU A 263 8.54 -9.11 6.63
C GLU A 263 8.38 -10.41 5.81
N GLU A 264 8.12 -11.55 6.47
CA GLU A 264 8.05 -12.85 5.79
C GLU A 264 6.75 -13.04 4.99
N MET A 265 5.65 -12.50 5.51
CA MET A 265 4.33 -12.69 4.90
C MET A 265 4.15 -11.86 3.64
N ARG A 266 4.77 -10.67 3.54
CA ARG A 266 4.64 -9.83 2.33
C ARG A 266 5.17 -10.55 1.08
N GLY A 267 6.38 -11.08 1.14
CA GLY A 267 6.96 -11.86 0.04
C GLY A 267 6.20 -13.17 -0.24
N CYS A 268 5.75 -13.87 0.80
CA CYS A 268 4.95 -15.10 0.63
C CYS A 268 3.61 -14.80 -0.05
N LEU A 269 2.88 -13.79 0.42
CA LEU A 269 1.62 -13.36 -0.19
C LEU A 269 1.87 -12.84 -1.59
N ALA A 270 2.92 -12.04 -1.83
CA ALA A 270 3.25 -11.55 -3.17
C ALA A 270 3.44 -12.69 -4.18
N ASN A 271 4.09 -13.79 -3.78
CA ASN A 271 4.19 -15.01 -4.60
C ASN A 271 2.82 -15.65 -4.89
N GLN A 272 1.96 -15.79 -3.87
CA GLN A 272 0.61 -16.35 -4.08
C GLN A 272 -0.22 -15.46 -5.02
N ILE A 273 -0.14 -14.14 -4.85
CA ILE A 273 -0.83 -13.15 -5.68
C ILE A 273 -0.35 -13.23 -7.13
N ALA A 274 0.96 -13.36 -7.36
CA ALA A 274 1.50 -13.56 -8.70
C ALA A 274 0.95 -14.83 -9.38
N ALA A 275 0.82 -15.93 -8.62
CA ALA A 275 0.27 -17.18 -9.12
C ALA A 275 -1.24 -17.12 -9.40
N LEU A 276 -2.00 -16.37 -8.60
CA LEU A 276 -3.44 -16.14 -8.75
C LEU A 276 -3.79 -15.09 -9.82
N GLY A 277 -2.78 -14.37 -10.32
CA GLY A 277 -2.93 -13.26 -11.25
C GLY A 277 -2.96 -11.91 -10.55
N LEU A 278 -2.09 -10.99 -10.99
CA LEU A 278 -1.99 -9.64 -10.44
C LEU A 278 -3.20 -8.78 -10.78
N ASP A 279 -3.40 -7.75 -9.97
CA ASP A 279 -4.36 -6.67 -10.22
C ASP A 279 -4.09 -6.01 -11.59
N ASN A 280 -5.16 -5.66 -12.30
CA ASN A 280 -5.06 -5.12 -13.66
C ASN A 280 -4.42 -3.73 -13.66
N GLU A 281 -4.67 -2.92 -12.64
CA GLU A 281 -4.06 -1.60 -12.52
C GLU A 281 -2.53 -1.69 -12.59
N LEU A 282 -1.93 -2.62 -11.83
CA LEU A 282 -0.49 -2.78 -11.78
C LEU A 282 0.07 -3.23 -13.14
N LYS A 283 -0.62 -4.16 -13.83
CA LYS A 283 -0.23 -4.63 -15.16
C LYS A 283 -0.29 -3.47 -16.17
N GLU A 284 -1.39 -2.74 -16.18
CA GLU A 284 -1.62 -1.61 -17.08
C GLU A 284 -0.60 -0.49 -16.83
N ALA A 285 -0.24 -0.23 -15.57
CA ALA A 285 0.83 0.71 -15.24
C ALA A 285 2.18 0.29 -15.83
N MET A 286 2.56 -0.98 -15.69
CA MET A 286 3.83 -1.49 -16.25
C MET A 286 3.85 -1.43 -17.78
N GLU A 287 2.75 -1.82 -18.43
CA GLU A 287 2.62 -1.74 -19.89
C GLU A 287 2.67 -0.29 -20.38
N ARG A 288 2.01 0.62 -19.67
CA ARG A 288 2.05 2.06 -19.97
C ARG A 288 3.47 2.61 -19.84
N PHE A 289 4.22 2.26 -18.79
CA PHE A 289 5.60 2.69 -18.65
C PHE A 289 6.47 2.19 -19.79
N VAL A 290 6.37 0.91 -20.16
CA VAL A 290 7.09 0.34 -21.32
C VAL A 290 6.71 1.01 -22.64
N ARG A 291 5.47 1.45 -22.80
CA ARG A 291 5.01 2.12 -24.03
C ARG A 291 5.49 3.57 -24.12
N LEU A 292 5.61 4.26 -22.99
CA LEU A 292 5.91 5.69 -22.92
C LEU A 292 7.41 6.01 -22.77
N GLY A 293 8.21 5.05 -22.32
CA GLY A 293 9.67 5.16 -22.29
C GLY A 293 10.30 4.66 -23.58
#